data_AF-A0A946NBE2-F1
#
_entry.id   AF-A0A946NBE2-F1
#
_cell.length_a   1.000
_cell.length_b   1.000
_cell.length_c   1.000
_cell.angle_alpha   90.00
_cell.angle_beta   90.00
_cell.angle_gamma   90.00
#
_symmetry.space_group_name_H-M   'P 1'
#
loop_
_entity.id
_entity.type
_entity.pdbx_description
1 polymer ?
#
loop_
_entity_poly.entity_id
_entity_poly.type
_entity_poly.pdbx_seq_one_letter_code
_entity_poly.pdbx_strand_id
1 'polypeptide(L)'
;MSDKESSDRRSFIKLCAGAAATAASYPETLIGSVGSGEFFNRTLLLDNTGHPLRASRLIQDQSYVFFYPFISTPCFLIRLDRQVKAVIRLQTALGEEYEWTGGAGQNQQIVAFSAICAHKMSHPTSQVSFINYRREEVQFAGADRKFHKRSGVIFCCSEGSVYDPA
;
A
#
# COMPACT_ATOMS: atom_id res chain seq x y z
N MET A 1 7.86 -55.97 36.41
CA MET A 1 6.99 -54.85 36.82
C MET A 1 7.60 -53.58 36.26
N SER A 2 6.83 -52.87 35.42
CA SER A 2 7.27 -51.72 34.61
C SER A 2 7.96 -50.62 35.42
N ASP A 3 9.17 -50.27 35.00
CA ASP A 3 9.78 -48.97 35.27
C ASP A 3 8.90 -47.88 34.65
N LYS A 4 8.20 -47.15 35.51
CA LYS A 4 7.40 -46.01 35.09
C LYS A 4 8.32 -44.81 35.20
N GLU A 5 8.90 -44.43 34.07
CA GLU A 5 9.67 -43.20 33.89
C GLU A 5 8.75 -42.01 34.18
N SER A 6 8.64 -41.64 35.46
CA SER A 6 7.87 -40.47 35.86
C SER A 6 8.72 -39.27 35.52
N SER A 7 8.49 -38.68 34.34
CA SER A 7 8.98 -37.35 34.02
C SER A 7 8.72 -36.44 35.22
N ASP A 8 9.80 -36.05 35.90
CA ASP A 8 9.74 -35.30 37.15
C ASP A 8 9.05 -33.97 36.90
N ARG A 9 7.83 -33.82 37.47
CA ARG A 9 7.01 -32.61 37.33
C ARG A 9 7.79 -31.36 37.72
N ARG A 10 8.73 -31.48 38.68
CA ARG A 10 9.59 -30.38 39.10
C ARG A 10 10.60 -30.01 38.01
N SER A 11 11.18 -30.98 37.33
CA SER A 11 12.07 -30.76 36.19
C SER A 11 11.33 -30.11 35.01
N PHE A 12 10.09 -30.53 34.74
CA PHE A 12 9.24 -29.88 33.74
C PHE A 12 8.93 -28.41 34.10
N ILE A 13 8.55 -28.12 35.35
CA ILE A 13 8.28 -26.74 35.80
C ILE A 13 9.54 -25.87 35.72
N LYS A 14 10.71 -26.41 36.07
CA LYS A 14 12.00 -25.69 35.94
C LYS A 14 12.30 -25.35 34.48
N LEU A 15 12.06 -26.28 33.56
CA LEU A 15 12.23 -26.04 32.13
C LEU A 15 11.28 -24.95 31.63
N CYS A 16 9.99 -25.01 31.99
CA CYS A 16 9.01 -23.99 31.61
C CYS A 16 9.35 -22.61 32.19
N ALA A 17 9.75 -22.54 33.46
CA ALA A 17 10.15 -21.29 34.10
C ALA A 17 11.42 -20.72 33.47
N GLY A 18 12.40 -21.56 33.13
CA GLY A 18 13.61 -21.17 32.41
C GLY A 18 13.33 -20.64 31.01
N ALA A 19 12.46 -21.31 30.25
CA ALA A 19 12.02 -20.87 28.94
C ALA A 19 11.28 -19.52 29.01
N ALA A 20 10.37 -19.35 29.98
CA ALA A 20 9.65 -18.10 30.18
C ALA A 20 10.59 -16.95 30.62
N ALA A 21 11.56 -17.22 31.49
CA ALA A 21 12.55 -16.22 31.90
C ALA A 21 13.46 -15.81 30.74
N THR A 22 13.84 -16.76 29.88
CA THR A 22 14.64 -16.48 28.67
C THR A 22 13.87 -15.63 27.68
N ALA A 23 12.60 -15.98 27.42
CA ALA A 23 11.67 -15.20 26.60
C ALA A 23 11.48 -13.77 27.13
N ALA A 24 11.31 -13.60 28.43
CA ALA A 24 11.15 -12.29 29.06
C ALA A 24 12.44 -11.45 29.04
N SER A 25 13.62 -12.10 29.10
CA SER A 25 14.92 -11.41 29.12
C SER A 25 15.42 -11.04 27.72
N TYR A 26 14.97 -11.78 26.70
CA TYR A 26 15.35 -11.58 25.30
C TYR A 26 14.11 -11.51 24.41
N PRO A 27 13.23 -10.50 24.60
CA PRO A 27 11.98 -10.37 23.84
C PRO A 27 12.23 -10.32 22.32
N GLU A 28 13.37 -9.79 21.90
CA GLU A 28 13.83 -9.72 20.51
C GLU A 28 13.95 -11.10 19.82
N THR A 29 14.12 -12.19 20.57
CA THR A 29 14.21 -13.56 20.02
C THR A 29 12.84 -14.17 19.68
N LEU A 30 11.76 -13.60 20.24
CA LEU A 30 10.38 -13.98 19.96
C LEU A 30 9.72 -13.07 18.92
N ILE A 31 10.28 -11.88 18.74
CA ILE A 31 9.85 -10.94 17.73
C ILE A 31 10.51 -11.40 16.42
N GLY A 32 9.73 -12.06 15.55
CA GLY A 32 10.10 -12.10 14.15
C GLY A 32 10.27 -10.64 13.73
N SER A 33 11.50 -10.23 13.39
CA SER A 33 11.81 -8.86 13.02
C SER A 33 10.81 -8.43 11.95
N VAL A 34 9.85 -7.60 12.31
CA VAL A 34 9.04 -6.88 11.33
C VAL A 34 10.03 -5.96 10.66
N GLY A 35 10.52 -6.37 9.49
CA GLY A 35 11.47 -5.57 8.73
C GLY A 35 10.90 -4.16 8.59
N SER A 36 11.69 -3.16 8.97
CA SER A 36 11.45 -1.77 8.60
C SER A 36 11.10 -1.71 7.12
N GLY A 37 10.18 -0.81 6.72
CA GLY A 37 9.72 -0.72 5.34
C GLY A 37 10.87 -0.77 4.34
N GLU A 38 10.88 -1.78 3.48
CA GLU A 38 11.97 -1.99 2.51
C GLU A 38 11.79 -1.04 1.33
N PHE A 39 12.82 -0.24 1.05
CA PHE A 39 12.87 0.53 -0.18
C PHE A 39 13.15 -0.41 -1.36
N PHE A 40 12.19 -0.53 -2.26
CA PHE A 40 12.37 -1.29 -3.49
C PHE A 40 13.26 -0.55 -4.50
N ASN A 41 13.91 -1.32 -5.37
CA ASN A 41 14.83 -0.80 -6.38
C ASN A 41 14.12 0.14 -7.36
N ARG A 42 14.80 1.22 -7.75
CA ARG A 42 14.33 2.11 -8.82
C ARG A 42 14.15 1.32 -10.11
N THR A 43 13.00 1.49 -10.76
CA THR A 43 12.69 0.86 -12.05
C THR A 43 12.43 1.91 -13.12
N LEU A 44 12.74 1.56 -14.38
CA LEU A 44 12.42 2.39 -15.54
C LEU A 44 11.06 1.97 -16.09
N LEU A 45 10.11 2.91 -16.12
CA LEU A 45 8.83 2.68 -16.77
C LEU A 45 9.01 2.71 -18.29
N LEU A 46 8.49 1.69 -18.96
CA LEU A 46 8.48 1.56 -20.41
C LEU A 46 7.04 1.76 -20.93
N ASP A 47 6.91 2.28 -22.14
CA ASP A 47 5.64 2.28 -22.86
C ASP A 47 5.33 0.91 -23.48
N ASN A 48 4.18 0.79 -24.13
CA ASN A 48 3.74 -0.45 -24.78
C ASN A 48 4.60 -0.87 -25.98
N THR A 49 5.53 -0.02 -26.44
CA THR A 49 6.51 -0.33 -27.48
C THR A 49 7.88 -0.71 -26.92
N GLY A 50 8.03 -0.73 -25.59
CA GLY A 50 9.29 -1.04 -24.91
C GLY A 50 10.26 0.12 -24.81
N HIS A 51 9.84 1.35 -25.14
CA HIS A 51 10.68 2.54 -25.01
C HIS A 51 10.49 3.23 -23.66
N PRO A 52 11.51 3.94 -23.14
CA PRO A 52 11.37 4.71 -21.91
C PRO A 52 10.17 5.67 -21.96
N LEU A 53 9.28 5.55 -20.97
CA LEU A 53 8.09 6.37 -20.88
C LEU A 53 8.46 7.82 -20.60
N ARG A 54 8.15 8.72 -21.53
CA ARG A 54 8.35 10.15 -21.36
C ARG A 54 7.14 10.79 -20.67
N ALA A 55 7.39 11.62 -19.67
CA ALA A 55 6.37 12.40 -18.96
C ALA A 55 5.43 13.19 -19.91
N SER A 56 5.96 13.71 -21.02
CA SER A 56 5.18 14.45 -22.02
C SER A 56 4.19 13.60 -22.82
N ARG A 57 4.35 12.27 -22.84
CA ARG A 57 3.43 11.34 -23.53
C ARG A 57 2.21 10.98 -22.68
N LEU A 58 2.23 11.22 -21.37
CA LEU A 58 1.07 10.99 -20.52
C LEU A 58 -0.04 11.94 -20.94
N ILE A 59 -1.22 11.41 -21.23
CA ILE A 59 -2.43 12.20 -21.48
C ILE A 59 -2.94 12.67 -20.12
N GLN A 60 -3.43 13.91 -20.10
CA GLN A 60 -3.97 14.50 -18.88
C GLN A 60 -5.24 13.75 -18.47
N ASP A 61 -5.41 13.53 -17.17
CA ASP A 61 -6.56 12.84 -16.57
C ASP A 61 -6.81 11.42 -17.09
N GLN A 62 -5.79 10.80 -17.69
CA GLN A 62 -5.82 9.41 -18.07
C GLN A 62 -5.09 8.56 -17.03
N SER A 63 -5.72 7.45 -16.66
CA SER A 63 -5.12 6.42 -15.82
C SER A 63 -4.33 5.42 -16.67
N TYR A 64 -3.05 5.25 -16.36
CA TYR A 64 -2.19 4.20 -16.88
C TYR A 64 -1.90 3.19 -15.77
N VAL A 65 -1.66 1.92 -16.14
CA VAL A 65 -1.31 0.87 -15.18
C VAL A 65 0.12 0.41 -15.44
N PHE A 66 0.90 0.30 -14.37
CA PHE A 66 2.20 -0.36 -14.35
C PHE A 66 2.30 -1.28 -13.13
N PHE A 67 3.35 -2.07 -13.02
CA PHE A 67 3.51 -3.02 -11.93
C PHE A 67 4.77 -2.72 -11.13
N TYR A 68 4.61 -2.55 -9.82
CA TYR A 68 5.71 -2.26 -8.91
C TYR A 68 5.33 -2.59 -7.46
N PRO A 69 6.23 -3.16 -6.66
CA PRO A 69 7.54 -3.68 -7.05
C PRO A 69 7.46 -5.07 -7.72
N PHE A 70 6.30 -5.73 -7.68
CA PHE A 70 6.07 -7.05 -8.26
C PHE A 70 5.09 -7.00 -9.42
N ILE A 71 5.13 -8.00 -10.30
CA ILE A 71 4.19 -8.11 -11.43
C ILE A 71 2.73 -8.26 -10.98
N SER A 72 2.50 -8.68 -9.74
CA SER A 72 1.17 -8.84 -9.13
C SER A 72 0.69 -7.60 -8.37
N THR A 73 1.46 -6.51 -8.34
CA THR A 73 1.12 -5.28 -7.61
C THR A 73 0.90 -4.13 -8.58
N PRO A 74 -0.33 -3.99 -9.15
CA PRO A 74 -0.62 -2.92 -10.09
C PRO A 74 -0.63 -1.55 -9.39
N CYS A 75 -0.13 -0.55 -10.10
CA CYS A 75 -0.10 0.84 -9.69
C CYS A 75 -0.70 1.71 -10.80
N PHE A 76 -1.45 2.74 -10.40
CA PHE A 76 -1.85 3.80 -11.31
C PHE A 76 -0.71 4.80 -11.51
N LEU A 77 -0.57 5.29 -12.74
CA LEU A 77 0.20 6.46 -13.10
C LEU A 77 -0.75 7.45 -13.77
N ILE A 78 -0.86 8.68 -13.23
CA ILE A 78 -1.84 9.66 -13.68
C ILE A 78 -1.14 11.02 -13.82
N ARG A 79 -1.39 11.72 -14.93
CA ARG A 79 -1.05 13.14 -15.07
C ARG A 79 -2.30 13.98 -14.79
N LEU A 80 -2.37 14.62 -13.62
CA LEU A 80 -3.49 15.46 -13.23
C LEU A 80 -3.51 16.78 -14.00
N ASP A 81 -4.66 17.45 -14.02
CA ASP A 81 -4.83 18.79 -14.59
C ASP A 81 -4.30 19.93 -13.72
N ARG A 82 -3.83 19.60 -12.51
CA ARG A 82 -3.36 20.53 -11.48
C ARG A 82 -2.01 20.12 -10.93
N GLN A 83 -1.25 21.10 -10.45
CA GLN A 83 0.02 20.86 -9.77
C GLN A 83 -0.24 20.32 -8.35
N VAL A 84 0.54 19.33 -7.94
CA VAL A 84 0.52 18.69 -6.64
C VAL A 84 1.81 19.05 -5.90
N LYS A 85 1.78 20.16 -5.16
CA LYS A 85 2.96 20.72 -4.47
C LYS A 85 3.08 20.29 -3.01
N ALA A 86 2.29 19.31 -2.61
CA ALA A 86 2.14 18.99 -1.20
C ALA A 86 3.38 18.24 -0.71
N VAL A 87 4.19 18.88 0.13
CA VAL A 87 5.11 18.18 1.03
C VAL A 87 4.28 17.80 2.25
N ILE A 88 3.74 16.58 2.26
CA ILE A 88 2.91 16.07 3.33
C ILE A 88 3.75 15.11 4.18
N ARG A 89 3.80 15.38 5.48
CA ARG A 89 4.29 14.40 6.46
C ARG A 89 3.19 13.39 6.74
N LEU A 90 3.49 12.14 6.47
CA LEU A 90 2.60 11.01 6.63
C LEU A 90 3.20 10.03 7.64
N GLN A 91 2.34 9.23 8.26
CA GLN A 91 2.77 8.15 9.14
C GLN A 91 2.42 6.81 8.51
N THR A 92 3.35 5.85 8.58
CA THR A 92 3.10 4.46 8.22
C THR A 92 2.18 3.81 9.26
N ALA A 93 1.68 2.61 8.96
CA ALA A 93 0.90 1.84 9.93
C ALA A 93 1.68 1.50 11.21
N LEU A 94 3.03 1.52 11.16
CA LEU A 94 3.92 1.30 12.29
C LEU A 94 4.28 2.60 13.03
N GLY A 95 3.74 3.74 12.60
CA GLY A 95 3.99 5.06 13.20
C GLY A 95 5.27 5.75 12.71
N GLU A 96 5.95 5.20 11.70
CA GLU A 96 7.14 5.83 11.12
C GLU A 96 6.73 7.04 10.27
N GLU A 97 7.44 8.15 10.41
CA GLU A 97 7.20 9.34 9.59
C GLU A 97 7.90 9.25 8.24
N TYR A 98 7.20 9.65 7.18
CA TYR A 98 7.80 9.86 5.86
C TYR A 98 7.22 11.10 5.18
N GLU A 99 8.01 11.72 4.32
CA GLU A 99 7.59 12.88 3.52
C GLU A 99 7.22 12.44 2.11
N TRP A 100 5.97 12.72 1.72
CA TRP A 100 5.57 12.65 0.32
C TRP A 100 5.80 14.02 -0.31
N THR A 101 6.65 14.09 -1.34
CA THR A 101 7.07 15.35 -1.98
C THR A 101 6.12 15.86 -3.05
N GLY A 102 4.92 15.27 -3.17
CA GLY A 102 3.92 15.62 -4.16
C GLY A 102 4.18 15.01 -5.54
N GLY A 103 3.65 15.66 -6.57
CA GLY A 103 3.69 15.18 -7.95
C GLY A 103 5.08 15.28 -8.59
N ALA A 104 5.40 14.32 -9.44
CA ALA A 104 6.64 14.24 -10.21
C ALA A 104 6.58 15.07 -11.51
N GLY A 105 7.76 15.26 -12.11
CA GLY A 105 7.96 15.99 -13.37
C GLY A 105 8.03 17.50 -13.20
N GLN A 106 8.39 18.20 -14.27
CA GLN A 106 8.61 19.67 -14.26
C GLN A 106 7.41 20.46 -13.72
N ASN A 107 6.20 19.99 -14.00
CA ASN A 107 4.97 20.64 -13.59
C ASN A 107 4.40 20.12 -12.27
N GLN A 108 5.01 19.09 -11.66
CA GLN A 108 4.50 18.44 -10.44
C GLN A 108 3.07 17.90 -10.60
N GLN A 109 2.73 17.32 -11.75
CA GLN A 109 1.38 16.86 -12.08
C GLN A 109 1.26 15.34 -12.14
N ILE A 110 2.37 14.62 -12.05
CA ILE A 110 2.41 13.17 -12.25
C ILE A 110 2.39 12.48 -10.89
N VAL A 111 1.37 11.68 -10.63
CA VAL A 111 1.22 10.95 -9.38
C VAL A 111 1.15 9.44 -9.64
N ALA A 112 1.58 8.67 -8.65
CA ALA A 112 1.52 7.22 -8.70
C ALA A 112 0.98 6.67 -7.37
N PHE A 113 0.01 5.77 -7.46
CA PHE A 113 -0.65 5.15 -6.31
C PHE A 113 -0.87 3.67 -6.57
N SER A 114 -0.99 2.87 -5.50
CA SER A 114 -1.48 1.49 -5.64
C SER A 114 -2.82 1.47 -6.37
N ALA A 115 -2.95 0.62 -7.38
CA ALA A 115 -4.21 0.38 -8.06
C ALA A 115 -5.05 -0.70 -7.34
N ILE A 116 -4.70 -1.02 -6.09
CA ILE A 116 -5.40 -1.98 -5.25
C ILE A 116 -6.18 -1.20 -4.18
N CYS A 117 -7.50 -1.37 -4.17
CA CYS A 117 -8.36 -0.82 -3.13
C CYS A 117 -7.96 -1.36 -1.76
N ALA A 118 -7.60 -0.49 -0.82
CA ALA A 118 -7.20 -0.88 0.53
C ALA A 118 -8.33 -1.55 1.35
N HIS A 119 -9.59 -1.45 0.90
CA HIS A 119 -10.71 -2.04 1.62
C HIS A 119 -10.83 -3.56 1.42
N LYS A 120 -11.01 -4.03 0.18
CA LYS A 120 -11.20 -5.45 -0.16
C LYS A 120 -10.36 -5.91 -1.36
N MET A 121 -9.25 -5.21 -1.60
CA MET A 121 -8.26 -5.56 -2.61
C MET A 121 -8.80 -5.60 -4.05
N SER A 122 -9.91 -4.94 -4.36
CA SER A 122 -10.37 -4.78 -5.75
C SER A 122 -9.29 -4.05 -6.56
N HIS A 123 -8.93 -4.58 -7.73
CA HIS A 123 -7.86 -4.05 -8.59
C HIS A 123 -8.17 -4.28 -10.08
N PRO A 124 -7.49 -3.57 -11.01
CA PRO A 124 -7.68 -3.74 -12.44
C PRO A 124 -7.29 -5.13 -12.93
N THR A 125 -8.04 -5.63 -13.91
CA THR A 125 -7.67 -6.76 -14.78
C THR A 125 -7.68 -6.28 -16.24
N SER A 126 -7.23 -7.12 -17.17
CA SER A 126 -7.27 -6.80 -18.60
C SER A 126 -8.69 -6.61 -19.15
N GLN A 127 -9.71 -7.16 -18.48
CA GLN A 127 -11.10 -7.13 -18.92
C GLN A 127 -11.93 -6.07 -18.19
N VAL A 128 -11.68 -5.87 -16.90
CA VAL A 128 -12.50 -4.99 -16.05
C VAL A 128 -11.65 -4.32 -14.97
N SER A 129 -12.02 -3.08 -14.64
CA SER A 129 -11.47 -2.36 -13.48
C SER A 129 -12.58 -1.69 -12.68
N PHE A 130 -12.82 -2.18 -11.46
CA PHE A 130 -13.77 -1.59 -10.51
C PHE A 130 -13.20 -0.39 -9.75
N ILE A 131 -11.88 -0.23 -9.76
CA ILE A 131 -11.19 0.95 -9.23
C ILE A 131 -10.55 1.70 -10.38
N ASN A 132 -10.72 3.02 -10.46
CA ASN A 132 -10.05 3.85 -11.46
C ASN A 132 -10.03 5.32 -11.04
N TYR A 133 -9.15 6.11 -11.65
CA TYR A 133 -9.26 7.56 -11.63
C TYR A 133 -10.51 8.00 -12.38
N ARG A 134 -11.27 8.91 -11.78
CA ARG A 134 -12.49 9.50 -12.33
C ARG A 134 -12.31 11.00 -12.39
N ARG A 135 -12.13 11.51 -13.61
CA ARG A 135 -12.14 12.95 -13.87
C ARG A 135 -13.53 13.52 -13.63
N GLU A 136 -14.56 12.78 -14.01
CA GLU A 136 -15.96 13.16 -13.83
C GLU A 136 -16.39 13.07 -12.37
N GLU A 137 -17.50 13.74 -12.05
CA GLU A 137 -18.12 13.67 -10.72
C GLU A 137 -18.59 12.23 -10.42
N VAL A 138 -18.21 11.72 -9.25
CA VAL A 138 -18.76 10.51 -8.65
C VAL A 138 -19.52 10.86 -7.37
N GLN A 139 -20.53 10.05 -7.07
CA GLN A 139 -21.29 10.12 -5.83
C GLN A 139 -20.98 8.90 -4.95
N PHE A 140 -20.76 9.12 -3.66
CA PHE A 140 -20.45 8.06 -2.70
C PHE A 140 -20.96 8.38 -1.30
N ALA A 141 -21.15 7.36 -0.46
CA ALA A 141 -21.52 7.53 0.93
C ALA A 141 -20.26 7.72 1.79
N GLY A 142 -20.21 8.81 2.56
CA GLY A 142 -19.13 9.09 3.50
C GLY A 142 -19.30 8.37 4.84
N ALA A 143 -18.24 8.38 5.65
CA ALA A 143 -18.28 7.87 7.02
C ALA A 143 -19.30 8.62 7.90
N ASP A 144 -19.64 9.85 7.54
CA ASP A 144 -20.68 10.69 8.15
C ASP A 144 -22.11 10.29 7.76
N ARG A 145 -22.28 9.20 7.00
CA ARG A 145 -23.56 8.68 6.49
C ARG A 145 -24.28 9.64 5.55
N LYS A 146 -23.56 10.58 4.93
CA LYS A 146 -24.09 11.49 3.91
C LYS A 146 -23.55 11.13 2.53
N PHE A 147 -24.28 11.53 1.50
CA PHE A 147 -23.77 11.45 0.13
C PHE A 147 -22.86 12.63 -0.16
N HIS A 148 -21.68 12.33 -0.69
CA HIS A 148 -20.70 13.30 -1.16
C HIS A 148 -20.56 13.19 -2.67
N LYS A 149 -20.16 14.30 -3.28
CA LYS A 149 -19.87 14.41 -4.71
C LYS A 149 -18.48 14.99 -4.88
N ARG A 150 -17.64 14.30 -5.67
CA ARG A 150 -16.26 14.71 -5.95
C ARG A 150 -15.89 14.31 -7.38
N SER A 151 -15.09 15.14 -8.03
CA SER A 151 -14.40 14.85 -9.28
C SER A 151 -12.90 14.74 -9.04
N GLY A 152 -12.15 14.17 -9.99
CA GLY A 152 -10.69 14.07 -9.91
C GLY A 152 -10.21 13.15 -8.79
N VAL A 153 -10.95 12.06 -8.53
CA VAL A 153 -10.65 11.10 -7.44
C VAL A 153 -10.38 9.71 -7.99
N ILE A 154 -9.63 8.90 -7.24
CA ILE A 154 -9.57 7.46 -7.48
C ILE A 154 -10.77 6.84 -6.76
N PHE A 155 -11.70 6.27 -7.52
CA PHE A 155 -12.94 5.71 -7.00
C PHE A 155 -13.02 4.21 -7.24
N CYS A 156 -13.31 3.45 -6.18
CA CYS A 156 -13.60 2.02 -6.23
C CYS A 156 -15.11 1.80 -6.09
N CYS A 157 -15.76 1.39 -7.19
CA CYS A 157 -17.20 1.15 -7.19
C CYS A 157 -17.61 -0.18 -6.53
N SER A 158 -16.65 -1.08 -6.25
CA SER A 158 -16.95 -2.34 -5.54
C SER A 158 -17.51 -2.08 -4.15
N GLU A 159 -16.94 -1.12 -3.43
CA GLU A 159 -17.26 -0.85 -2.02
C GLU A 159 -17.41 0.64 -1.70
N GLY A 160 -17.33 1.51 -2.71
CA GLY A 160 -17.49 2.96 -2.55
C GLY A 160 -16.29 3.70 -1.96
N SER A 161 -15.10 3.09 -1.91
CA SER A 161 -13.89 3.76 -1.41
C SER A 161 -13.43 4.86 -2.38
N VAL A 162 -13.00 6.00 -1.83
CA VAL A 162 -12.58 7.19 -2.58
C VAL A 162 -11.25 7.67 -2.03
N TYR A 163 -10.32 8.01 -2.92
CA TYR A 163 -9.00 8.52 -2.58
C TYR A 163 -8.71 9.80 -3.37
N ASP A 164 -8.19 10.82 -2.69
CA ASP A 164 -7.70 12.05 -3.34
C ASP A 164 -6.28 11.80 -3.86
N PRO A 165 -6.01 11.96 -5.17
CA PRO A 165 -4.69 11.78 -5.73
C PRO A 165 -3.79 13.03 -5.64
N ALA A 166 -4.21 14.13 -4.99
CA ALA A 166 -3.41 15.35 -4.80
C ALA A 166 -3.24 15.76 -3.34
#